data_AF-A0A9P7WZM0-F1
#
_entry.id   AF-A0A9P7WZM0-F1
#
_cell.length_a   1.000
_cell.length_b   1.000
_cell.length_c   1.000
_cell.angle_alpha   90.00
_cell.angle_beta   90.00
_cell.angle_gamma   90.00
#
_symmetry.space_group_name_H-M   'P 1'
#
loop_
_entity.id
_entity.type
_entity.pdbx_description
1 polymer ?
#
loop_
_entity_poly.entity_id
_entity_poly.type
_entity_poly.pdbx_seq_one_letter_code
_entity_poly.pdbx_strand_id
1 'polypeptide(L)'
;MREQHDSIFVQIENHPLASAIPFDTQLPDDDDNVPKLVTVSHLPAETLVQIIHIASHPRGDRRSHDYIKRLHAFAQVCSAWANVIRQTPSFWSLVHYDAQFGGSEWLMALKRSRSSPIAVEFVNRAQTTNDPFWSTIKPHSHRWLSLVIRTREKRDHWIDFHGVCAPLLDDLRINISNLARELTISRENFPAVSTLTLINVGLRDWDSGLLSGLRHLHLSSIPDDPPSLLQLLNMLGQAHASNT
;
A
#
# COMPACT_ATOMS: atom_id res chain seq x y z
N MET A 1 5.61 -16.08 -37.72
CA MET A 1 6.42 -14.85 -37.92
C MET A 1 7.16 -14.59 -36.62
N ARG A 2 8.49 -14.68 -36.62
CA ARG A 2 9.34 -14.41 -35.46
C ARG A 2 9.78 -12.96 -35.55
N GLU A 3 9.36 -12.12 -34.61
CA GLU A 3 9.84 -10.75 -34.48
C GLU A 3 11.16 -10.77 -33.71
N GLN A 4 12.24 -10.35 -34.40
CA GLN A 4 13.54 -10.07 -33.80
C GLN A 4 13.46 -8.71 -33.10
N HIS A 5 13.66 -8.71 -31.77
CA HIS A 5 13.89 -7.49 -31.01
C HIS A 5 15.40 -7.22 -30.95
N ASP A 6 15.83 -6.15 -31.61
CA ASP A 6 17.18 -5.60 -31.48
C ASP A 6 17.33 -4.92 -30.10
N SER A 7 18.24 -5.46 -29.28
CA SER A 7 18.65 -4.86 -28.01
C SER A 7 19.81 -3.90 -28.24
N ILE A 8 19.60 -2.63 -27.91
CA ILE A 8 20.63 -1.60 -27.88
C ILE A 8 21.37 -1.72 -26.54
N PHE A 9 22.65 -2.12 -26.59
CA PHE A 9 23.56 -2.07 -25.45
C PHE A 9 24.20 -0.68 -25.36
N VAL A 10 23.94 0.04 -24.26
CA VAL A 10 24.66 1.28 -23.91
C VAL A 10 25.83 0.90 -23.02
N GLN A 11 27.03 1.10 -23.55
CA GLN A 11 28.30 0.86 -22.87
C GLN A 11 28.63 2.12 -22.04
N ILE A 12 28.60 2.00 -20.71
CA ILE A 12 28.99 3.10 -19.80
C ILE A 12 30.48 2.95 -19.53
N GLU A 13 31.28 3.85 -20.10
CA GLU A 13 32.72 3.96 -19.82
C GLU A 13 32.95 4.55 -18.42
N ASN A 14 33.65 3.79 -17.59
CA ASN A 14 34.14 4.24 -16.29
C ASN A 14 35.38 5.13 -16.49
N HIS A 15 35.23 6.44 -16.25
CA HIS A 15 36.35 7.37 -16.16
C HIS A 15 36.94 7.36 -14.73
N PRO A 16 38.23 7.02 -14.53
CA PRO A 16 38.91 7.25 -13.28
C PRO A 16 39.52 8.65 -13.29
N LEU A 17 38.96 9.59 -12.52
CA LEU A 17 39.61 10.87 -12.22
C LEU A 17 40.06 10.86 -10.76
N ALA A 18 41.27 10.34 -10.57
CA ALA A 18 42.11 10.67 -9.43
C ALA A 18 42.92 11.92 -9.79
N SER A 19 42.65 13.03 -9.12
CA SER A 19 43.58 14.16 -9.03
C SER A 19 43.62 14.61 -7.57
N ALA A 20 44.72 14.26 -6.91
CA ALA A 20 45.05 14.70 -5.56
C ALA A 20 45.28 16.22 -5.56
N ILE A 21 44.46 16.96 -4.82
CA ILE A 21 44.69 18.37 -4.52
C ILE A 21 45.39 18.43 -3.16
N PRO A 22 46.63 18.96 -3.07
CA PRO A 22 47.27 19.20 -1.78
C PRO A 22 46.63 20.44 -1.15
N PHE A 23 45.74 20.23 -0.18
CA PHE A 23 45.18 21.29 0.66
C PHE A 23 46.15 21.55 1.82
N ASP A 24 47.05 22.51 1.62
CA ASP A 24 47.82 23.13 2.70
C ASP A 24 47.25 24.54 2.91
N THR A 25 46.16 24.61 3.66
CA THR A 25 45.51 25.87 4.02
C THR A 25 45.28 25.82 5.52
N GLN A 26 46.23 26.37 6.28
CA GLN A 26 46.07 26.63 7.70
C GLN A 26 44.90 27.62 7.88
N LEU A 27 43.75 27.08 8.30
CA LEU A 27 42.60 27.87 8.72
C LEU A 27 42.85 28.41 10.13
N PRO A 28 42.42 29.65 10.44
CA PRO A 28 42.56 30.23 11.77
C PRO A 28 41.74 29.45 12.80
N ASP A 29 42.37 29.09 13.91
CA ASP A 29 41.76 28.47 15.09
C ASP A 29 40.85 29.49 15.81
N ASP A 30 39.63 29.69 15.28
CA ASP A 30 38.55 30.42 15.97
C ASP A 30 37.55 29.38 16.52
N ASP A 31 38.00 28.65 17.54
CA ASP A 31 37.47 27.35 18.03
C ASP A 31 36.23 27.46 18.95
N ASP A 32 35.70 28.66 19.20
CA ASP A 32 34.67 28.86 20.25
C ASP A 32 33.22 28.91 19.75
N ASN A 33 32.96 28.67 18.45
CA ASN A 33 31.59 28.75 17.92
C ASN A 33 31.20 27.62 16.95
N VAL A 34 31.80 26.42 17.10
CA VAL A 34 31.31 25.23 16.39
C VAL A 34 29.97 24.83 17.00
N PRO A 35 28.85 24.85 16.24
CA PRO A 35 27.56 24.41 16.74
C PRO A 35 27.70 22.98 17.26
N LYS A 36 27.44 22.78 18.56
CA LYS A 36 27.39 21.43 19.13
C LYS A 36 26.37 20.63 18.33
N LEU A 37 26.87 19.71 17.51
CA LEU A 37 26.04 18.79 16.75
C LEU A 37 25.26 17.95 17.76
N VAL A 38 23.97 18.24 17.88
CA VAL A 38 23.07 17.43 18.70
C VAL A 38 23.05 16.04 18.06
N THR A 39 23.55 15.06 18.80
CA THR A 39 23.52 13.67 18.34
C THR A 39 22.07 13.20 18.24
N VAL A 40 21.74 12.56 17.13
CA VAL A 40 20.40 12.02 16.82
C VAL A 40 19.85 11.12 17.94
N SER A 41 20.73 10.54 18.76
CA SER A 41 20.41 9.75 19.94
C SER A 41 19.64 10.48 21.04
N HIS A 42 19.64 11.82 21.05
CA HIS A 42 18.92 12.62 22.05
C HIS A 42 17.58 13.17 21.56
N LEU A 43 17.16 12.82 20.34
CA LEU A 43 15.86 13.24 19.84
C LEU A 43 14.74 12.53 20.63
N PRO A 44 13.66 13.24 20.99
CA PRO A 44 12.46 12.62 21.54
C PRO A 44 11.91 11.54 20.60
N ALA A 45 11.32 10.48 21.17
CA ALA A 45 10.81 9.36 20.39
C ALA A 45 9.75 9.81 19.36
N GLU A 46 8.94 10.80 19.70
CA GLU A 46 7.92 11.39 18.83
C GLU A 46 8.55 12.05 17.60
N THR A 47 9.68 12.74 17.78
CA THR A 47 10.42 13.39 16.69
C THR A 47 11.02 12.33 15.77
N LEU A 48 11.61 11.28 16.34
CA LEU A 48 12.11 10.14 15.56
C LEU A 48 10.97 9.47 14.78
N VAL A 49 9.79 9.30 15.38
CA VAL A 49 8.63 8.74 14.69
C VAL A 49 8.27 9.56 13.45
N GLN A 50 8.20 10.90 13.59
CA GLN A 50 7.88 11.80 12.48
C GLN A 50 8.93 11.74 11.37
N ILE A 51 10.23 11.78 11.72
CA ILE A 51 11.33 11.67 10.76
C ILE A 51 11.23 10.37 9.98
N ILE A 52 11.10 9.24 10.67
CA ILE A 52 10.99 7.92 10.05
C ILE A 52 9.75 7.84 9.16
N HIS A 53 8.61 8.37 9.62
CA HIS A 53 7.38 8.35 8.84
C HIS A 53 7.51 9.10 7.51
N ILE A 54 8.11 10.31 7.54
CA ILE A 54 8.36 11.13 6.36
C ILE A 54 9.38 10.43 5.43
N ALA A 55 10.47 9.91 5.98
CA ALA A 55 11.52 9.28 5.20
C ALA A 55 11.10 7.92 4.60
N SER A 56 10.16 7.22 5.21
CA SER A 56 9.64 5.93 4.73
C SER A 56 8.65 6.06 3.58
N HIS A 57 8.09 7.26 3.36
CA HIS A 57 7.12 7.56 2.31
C HIS A 57 7.63 8.69 1.39
N PRO A 58 8.71 8.48 0.63
CA PRO A 58 9.12 9.47 -0.37
C PRO A 58 7.95 9.73 -1.33
N ARG A 59 7.63 11.00 -1.52
CA ARG A 59 6.45 11.46 -2.28
C ARG A 59 6.36 10.71 -3.61
N GLY A 60 5.28 9.94 -3.78
CA GLY A 60 4.96 9.25 -5.03
C GLY A 60 5.24 7.76 -5.08
N ASP A 61 6.05 7.21 -4.16
CA ASP A 61 6.35 5.79 -4.15
C ASP A 61 5.33 5.01 -3.29
N ARG A 62 4.28 4.51 -3.94
CA ARG A 62 3.21 3.71 -3.30
C ARG A 62 3.55 2.22 -3.22
N ARG A 63 4.80 1.80 -3.48
CA ARG A 63 5.17 0.38 -3.39
C ARG A 63 5.32 -0.01 -1.92
N SER A 64 4.28 -0.66 -1.40
CA SER A 64 4.18 -1.13 -0.02
C SER A 64 5.32 -2.06 0.42
N HIS A 65 5.82 -2.88 -0.49
CA HIS A 65 6.93 -3.78 -0.21
C HIS A 65 8.22 -3.03 0.17
N ASP A 66 8.48 -1.88 -0.45
CA ASP A 66 9.70 -1.11 -0.18
C ASP A 66 9.62 -0.37 1.16
N TYR A 67 8.41 -0.10 1.65
CA TYR A 67 8.18 0.53 2.94
C TYR A 67 8.71 -0.31 4.11
N ILE A 68 8.37 -1.60 4.19
CA ILE A 68 8.86 -2.48 5.27
C ILE A 68 10.38 -2.65 5.21
N LYS A 69 10.95 -2.74 4.00
CA LYS A 69 12.41 -2.78 3.81
C LYS A 69 13.08 -1.50 4.32
N ARG A 70 12.49 -0.33 4.04
CA ARG A 70 12.98 0.96 4.56
C ARG A 70 12.95 1.00 6.09
N LEU A 71 11.88 0.51 6.72
CA LEU A 71 11.82 0.40 8.19
C LEU A 71 12.93 -0.51 8.75
N HIS A 72 13.21 -1.64 8.08
CA HIS A 72 14.32 -2.50 8.47
C HIS A 72 15.67 -1.79 8.34
N ALA A 73 15.89 -1.02 7.26
CA ALA A 73 17.10 -0.24 7.08
C ALA A 73 17.25 0.84 8.17
N PHE A 74 16.18 1.57 8.49
CA PHE A 74 16.17 2.56 9.57
C PHE A 74 16.45 1.93 10.93
N ALA A 75 15.99 0.70 11.16
CA ALA A 75 16.29 -0.03 12.40
C ALA A 75 17.76 -0.43 12.53
N GLN A 76 18.57 -0.39 11.46
CA GLN A 76 20.01 -0.66 11.52
C GLN A 76 20.85 0.58 11.87
N VAL A 77 20.26 1.78 11.90
CA VAL A 77 21.00 3.03 12.18
C VAL A 77 21.54 3.03 13.60
N CYS A 78 20.68 2.80 14.60
CA CYS A 78 21.07 2.64 16.00
C CYS A 78 19.96 1.95 16.81
N SER A 79 20.28 1.55 18.04
CA SER A 79 19.34 0.85 18.93
C SER A 79 18.09 1.66 19.26
N ALA A 80 18.22 3.00 19.38
CA ALA A 80 17.09 3.88 19.64
C ALA A 80 16.07 3.84 18.49
N TRP A 81 16.53 3.93 17.24
CA TRP A 81 15.68 3.83 16.05
C TRP A 81 15.02 2.46 15.94
N ALA A 82 15.78 1.39 16.16
CA ALA A 82 15.25 0.02 16.18
C ALA A 82 14.12 -0.14 17.20
N ASN A 83 14.29 0.42 18.40
CA ASN A 83 13.30 0.36 19.47
C ASN A 83 12.03 1.15 19.12
N VAL A 84 12.18 2.40 18.66
CA VAL A 84 11.06 3.24 18.20
C VAL A 84 10.28 2.52 17.10
N ILE A 85 10.96 2.01 16.08
CA ILE A 85 10.30 1.30 14.96
C ILE A 85 9.54 0.07 15.45
N ARG A 86 10.15 -0.72 16.34
CA ARG A 86 9.53 -1.96 16.86
C ARG A 86 8.34 -1.68 17.77
N GLN A 87 8.37 -0.59 18.52
CA GLN A 87 7.36 -0.27 19.54
C GLN A 87 6.19 0.57 19.00
N THR A 88 6.37 1.29 17.89
CA THR A 88 5.35 2.14 17.28
C THR A 88 4.46 1.33 16.32
N PRO A 89 3.20 1.01 16.68
CA PRO A 89 2.37 0.11 15.89
C PRO A 89 1.95 0.67 14.54
N SER A 90 1.83 2.00 14.41
CA SER A 90 1.47 2.67 13.15
C SER A 90 2.48 2.43 12.04
N PHE A 91 3.74 2.13 12.36
CA PHE A 91 4.71 1.74 11.34
C PHE A 91 4.42 0.39 10.71
N TRP A 92 3.65 -0.47 11.37
CA TRP A 92 3.30 -1.80 10.90
C TRP A 92 1.87 -1.87 10.37
N SER A 93 1.23 -0.71 10.15
CA SER A 93 -0.14 -0.61 9.67
C SER A 93 -0.32 -1.08 8.22
N LEU A 94 0.75 -1.20 7.44
CA LEU A 94 0.71 -1.71 6.08
C LEU A 94 0.99 -3.22 6.07
N VAL A 95 -0.05 -4.01 5.77
CA VAL A 95 0.03 -5.45 5.62
C VAL A 95 0.06 -5.77 4.12
N HIS A 96 1.26 -6.03 3.60
CA HIS A 96 1.47 -6.39 2.21
C HIS A 96 1.76 -7.88 2.08
N TYR A 97 0.96 -8.56 1.28
CA TYR A 97 1.13 -9.96 0.95
C TYR A 97 1.30 -10.13 -0.56
N ASP A 98 2.39 -10.77 -0.97
CA ASP A 98 2.62 -11.19 -2.35
C ASP A 98 2.79 -12.72 -2.39
N ALA A 99 1.79 -13.40 -2.96
CA ALA A 99 1.72 -14.86 -3.04
C ALA A 99 2.92 -15.47 -3.78
N GLN A 100 3.56 -14.70 -4.68
CA GLN A 100 4.72 -15.18 -5.43
C GLN A 100 5.94 -15.41 -4.53
N PHE A 101 6.10 -14.60 -3.48
CA PHE A 101 7.26 -14.65 -2.59
C PHE A 101 7.02 -15.44 -1.31
N GLY A 102 5.76 -15.69 -0.93
CA GLY A 102 5.39 -16.56 0.19
C GLY A 102 5.98 -16.12 1.54
N GLY A 103 6.35 -14.85 1.67
CA GLY A 103 7.02 -14.30 2.86
C GLY A 103 6.13 -14.31 4.10
N SER A 104 6.74 -14.31 5.28
CA SER A 104 6.05 -14.23 6.59
C SER A 104 6.05 -12.82 7.19
N GLU A 105 6.61 -11.84 6.48
CA GLU A 105 6.76 -10.46 6.91
C GLU A 105 5.40 -9.79 7.19
N TRP A 106 4.38 -10.15 6.41
CA TRP A 106 3.02 -9.65 6.61
C TRP A 106 2.41 -10.11 7.94
N LEU A 107 2.71 -11.33 8.42
CA LEU A 107 2.28 -11.82 9.73
C LEU A 107 2.94 -11.01 10.84
N MET A 108 4.23 -10.70 10.67
CA MET A 108 4.94 -9.83 11.59
C MET A 108 4.33 -8.42 11.61
N ALA A 109 4.04 -7.83 10.46
CA ALA A 109 3.38 -6.53 10.36
C ALA A 109 2.00 -6.56 11.03
N LEU A 110 1.19 -7.57 10.71
CA LEU A 110 -0.13 -7.77 11.31
C LEU A 110 -0.06 -7.86 12.84
N LYS A 111 0.88 -8.64 13.38
CA LYS A 111 1.08 -8.77 14.83
C LYS A 111 1.55 -7.46 15.46
N ARG A 112 2.49 -6.74 14.84
CA ARG A 112 3.05 -5.50 15.38
C ARG A 112 2.12 -4.30 15.28
N SER A 113 1.18 -4.31 14.32
CA SER A 113 0.15 -3.28 14.18
C SER A 113 -0.81 -3.23 15.38
N ARG A 114 -0.92 -4.32 16.15
CA ARG A 114 -1.81 -4.44 17.33
C ARG A 114 -3.26 -4.08 16.99
N SER A 115 -3.79 -3.02 17.59
CA SER A 115 -5.14 -2.48 17.35
C SER A 115 -5.14 -1.29 16.38
N SER A 116 -3.99 -0.93 15.81
CA SER A 116 -3.94 0.18 14.85
C SER A 116 -4.74 -0.15 13.61
N PRO A 117 -5.39 0.85 12.99
CA PRO A 117 -5.97 0.70 11.68
C PRO A 117 -4.92 0.26 10.66
N ILE A 118 -5.31 -0.59 9.69
CA ILE A 118 -4.40 -1.21 8.73
C ILE A 118 -4.81 -0.99 7.28
N ALA A 119 -3.82 -0.77 6.42
CA ALA A 119 -3.96 -0.86 4.97
C ALA A 119 -3.51 -2.26 4.54
N VAL A 120 -4.37 -2.96 3.80
CA VAL A 120 -4.14 -4.34 3.36
C VAL A 120 -3.92 -4.34 1.86
N GLU A 121 -2.80 -4.91 1.42
CA GLU A 121 -2.51 -5.11 0.00
C GLU A 121 -2.22 -6.58 -0.27
N PHE A 122 -3.09 -7.20 -1.06
CA PHE A 122 -2.97 -8.57 -1.50
C PHE A 122 -2.61 -8.61 -2.98
N VAL A 123 -1.50 -9.27 -3.30
CA VAL A 123 -1.00 -9.46 -4.66
C VAL A 123 -0.86 -10.95 -4.92
N ASN A 124 -1.74 -11.52 -5.74
CA ASN A 124 -1.63 -12.90 -6.21
C ASN A 124 -1.24 -12.93 -7.68
N ARG A 125 0.07 -13.02 -7.95
CA ARG A 125 0.60 -13.22 -9.31
C ARG A 125 0.68 -14.68 -9.70
N ALA A 126 0.68 -15.57 -8.70
CA ALA A 126 0.64 -17.01 -8.89
C ALA A 126 -0.83 -17.46 -9.07
N GLN A 127 -1.04 -18.68 -9.58
CA GLN A 127 -2.37 -19.30 -9.62
C GLN A 127 -2.49 -20.27 -8.44
N THR A 128 -2.19 -19.78 -7.23
CA THR A 128 -2.22 -20.60 -6.01
C THR A 128 -3.52 -20.39 -5.27
N THR A 129 -4.19 -21.51 -4.99
CA THR A 129 -5.61 -21.57 -4.62
C THR A 129 -5.89 -21.68 -3.12
N ASN A 130 -4.87 -21.99 -2.31
CA ASN A 130 -4.99 -22.22 -0.87
C ASN A 130 -4.09 -21.27 -0.09
N ASP A 131 -4.44 -20.00 -0.10
CA ASP A 131 -3.68 -18.98 0.60
C ASP A 131 -4.22 -18.76 2.03
N PRO A 132 -3.44 -19.05 3.09
CA PRO A 132 -3.86 -18.82 4.48
C PRO A 132 -4.00 -17.33 4.82
N PHE A 133 -3.65 -16.43 3.90
CA PHE A 133 -3.77 -14.99 4.08
C PHE A 133 -5.19 -14.57 4.46
N TRP A 134 -6.20 -15.01 3.69
CA TRP A 134 -7.58 -14.55 3.89
C TRP A 134 -8.18 -15.04 5.20
N SER A 135 -7.93 -16.30 5.59
CA SER A 135 -8.40 -16.82 6.88
C SER A 135 -7.74 -16.11 8.06
N THR A 136 -6.52 -15.62 7.89
CA THR A 136 -5.78 -14.89 8.92
C THR A 136 -6.16 -13.41 9.00
N ILE A 137 -6.37 -12.73 7.87
CA ILE A 137 -6.58 -11.28 7.82
C ILE A 137 -8.05 -10.88 8.07
N LYS A 138 -9.02 -11.70 7.64
CA LYS A 138 -10.47 -11.42 7.76
C LYS A 138 -10.93 -11.09 9.19
N PRO A 139 -10.47 -11.79 10.26
CA PRO A 139 -10.82 -11.43 11.64
C PRO A 139 -10.43 -10.00 12.03
N HIS A 140 -9.51 -9.38 11.30
CA HIS A 140 -9.05 -8.01 11.51
C HIS A 140 -9.74 -6.98 10.61
N SER A 141 -10.81 -7.37 9.89
CA SER A 141 -11.54 -6.50 8.97
C SER A 141 -12.09 -5.22 9.61
N HIS A 142 -12.48 -5.28 10.89
CA HIS A 142 -13.03 -4.15 11.63
C HIS A 142 -12.11 -2.91 11.67
N ARG A 143 -10.81 -3.09 11.41
CA ARG A 143 -9.78 -2.04 11.45
C ARG A 143 -9.13 -1.79 10.08
N TRP A 144 -9.67 -2.31 8.98
CA TRP A 144 -9.15 -2.00 7.65
C TRP A 144 -9.49 -0.56 7.26
N LEU A 145 -8.48 0.21 6.83
CA LEU A 145 -8.63 1.55 6.24
C LEU A 145 -8.65 1.50 4.72
N SER A 146 -7.82 0.65 4.15
CA SER A 146 -7.73 0.46 2.71
C SER A 146 -7.51 -1.01 2.39
N LEU A 147 -8.11 -1.47 1.30
CA LEU A 147 -7.97 -2.83 0.78
C LEU A 147 -7.66 -2.77 -0.70
N VAL A 148 -6.48 -3.26 -1.07
CA VAL A 148 -6.02 -3.38 -2.46
C VAL A 148 -5.85 -4.84 -2.80
N ILE A 149 -6.59 -5.32 -3.80
CA ILE A 149 -6.53 -6.69 -4.28
C ILE A 149 -6.07 -6.66 -5.73
N ARG A 150 -4.97 -7.35 -6.02
CA ARG A 150 -4.48 -7.57 -7.38
C ARG A 150 -4.28 -9.06 -7.60
N THR A 151 -5.06 -9.67 -8.47
CA THR A 151 -5.00 -11.12 -8.69
C THR A 151 -5.02 -11.48 -10.17
N ARG A 152 -4.28 -12.54 -10.52
CA ARG A 152 -4.32 -13.23 -11.82
C ARG A 152 -5.02 -14.59 -11.73
N GLU A 153 -5.68 -14.87 -10.62
CA GLU A 153 -6.25 -16.18 -10.36
C GLU A 153 -7.40 -16.51 -11.31
N LYS A 154 -7.57 -17.80 -11.61
CA LYS A 154 -8.69 -18.30 -12.41
C LYS A 154 -9.91 -18.51 -11.53
N ARG A 155 -11.04 -18.81 -12.19
CA ARG A 155 -12.40 -18.65 -11.65
C ARG A 155 -12.65 -19.22 -10.25
N ASP A 156 -11.97 -20.22 -9.72
CA ASP A 156 -12.57 -21.00 -8.61
C ASP A 156 -12.31 -20.48 -7.17
N HIS A 157 -11.35 -19.56 -6.95
CA HIS A 157 -10.91 -19.18 -5.59
C HIS A 157 -11.07 -17.69 -5.29
N TRP A 158 -12.27 -17.15 -5.56
CA TRP A 158 -12.54 -15.75 -5.27
C TRP A 158 -12.59 -15.46 -3.77
N ILE A 159 -12.25 -14.22 -3.41
CA ILE A 159 -12.30 -13.74 -2.04
C ILE A 159 -13.78 -13.63 -1.64
N ASP A 160 -14.21 -14.56 -0.81
CA ASP A 160 -15.52 -14.48 -0.20
C ASP A 160 -15.53 -13.36 0.84
N PHE A 161 -16.29 -12.28 0.61
CA PHE A 161 -16.48 -11.21 1.57
C PHE A 161 -17.60 -11.49 2.58
N HIS A 162 -18.22 -12.67 2.52
CA HIS A 162 -19.22 -13.06 3.50
C HIS A 162 -18.65 -13.00 4.93
N GLY A 163 -19.40 -12.37 5.83
CA GLY A 163 -19.00 -12.16 7.23
C GLY A 163 -17.90 -11.11 7.44
N VAL A 164 -17.43 -10.43 6.40
CA VAL A 164 -16.48 -9.31 6.53
C VAL A 164 -17.25 -8.07 6.97
N CYS A 165 -16.81 -7.44 8.05
CA CYS A 165 -17.31 -6.16 8.53
C CYS A 165 -16.11 -5.21 8.66
N ALA A 166 -16.00 -4.25 7.73
CA ALA A 166 -14.93 -3.27 7.72
C ALA A 166 -15.50 -1.85 7.77
N PRO A 167 -15.91 -1.38 8.97
CA PRO A 167 -16.59 -0.10 9.15
C PRO A 167 -15.68 1.10 8.94
N LEU A 168 -14.36 0.91 8.94
CA LEU A 168 -13.36 1.95 8.73
C LEU A 168 -12.81 1.96 7.29
N LEU A 169 -13.26 1.03 6.43
CA LEU A 169 -12.71 0.90 5.09
C LEU A 169 -13.16 2.08 4.23
N ASP A 170 -12.20 2.89 3.79
CA ASP A 170 -12.44 4.10 2.99
C ASP A 170 -12.05 3.90 1.51
N ASP A 171 -10.96 3.18 1.25
CA ASP A 171 -10.41 2.95 -0.09
C ASP A 171 -10.37 1.46 -0.45
N LEU A 172 -11.26 1.03 -1.36
CA LEU A 172 -11.34 -0.32 -1.89
C LEU A 172 -10.91 -0.35 -3.36
N ARG A 173 -9.87 -1.13 -3.67
CA ARG A 173 -9.34 -1.28 -5.03
C ARG A 173 -9.19 -2.74 -5.41
N ILE A 174 -9.80 -3.13 -6.51
CA ILE A 174 -9.81 -4.51 -6.97
C ILE A 174 -9.41 -4.53 -8.45
N ASN A 175 -8.38 -5.32 -8.76
CA ASN A 175 -7.90 -5.55 -10.12
C ASN A 175 -7.72 -7.04 -10.38
N ILE A 176 -8.48 -7.59 -11.33
CA ILE A 176 -8.48 -9.02 -11.66
C ILE A 176 -8.07 -9.20 -13.12
N SER A 177 -6.89 -9.71 -13.42
CA SER A 177 -6.47 -9.80 -14.83
C SER A 177 -7.27 -10.81 -15.67
N ASN A 178 -7.97 -11.77 -15.06
CA ASN A 178 -8.74 -12.79 -15.76
C ASN A 178 -10.26 -12.54 -15.59
N LEU A 179 -10.82 -11.85 -16.58
CA LEU A 179 -12.24 -11.48 -16.72
C LEU A 179 -13.15 -12.72 -16.62
N ALA A 180 -13.96 -12.84 -15.55
CA ALA A 180 -15.20 -13.65 -15.53
C ALA A 180 -15.89 -13.72 -14.14
N ARG A 181 -15.74 -12.75 -13.24
CA ARG A 181 -16.51 -12.78 -11.99
C ARG A 181 -17.16 -11.46 -11.64
N GLU A 182 -18.43 -11.60 -11.31
CA GLU A 182 -19.18 -10.66 -10.52
C GLU A 182 -18.72 -10.72 -9.07
N LEU A 183 -18.51 -9.56 -8.50
CA LEU A 183 -18.23 -9.39 -7.10
C LEU A 183 -19.53 -9.10 -6.35
N THR A 184 -19.77 -9.86 -5.27
CA THR A 184 -20.84 -9.58 -4.31
C THR A 184 -20.27 -8.75 -3.18
N ILE A 185 -20.56 -7.46 -3.19
CA ILE A 185 -20.20 -6.53 -2.12
C ILE A 185 -21.43 -5.71 -1.77
N SER A 186 -21.68 -5.50 -0.48
CA SER A 186 -22.79 -4.69 0.00
C SER A 186 -22.29 -3.54 0.88
N ARG A 187 -23.12 -2.51 1.03
CA ARG A 187 -22.80 -1.41 1.95
C ARG A 187 -22.72 -1.85 3.40
N GLU A 188 -23.41 -2.92 3.77
CA GLU A 188 -23.38 -3.46 5.13
C GLU A 188 -21.98 -3.97 5.49
N ASN A 189 -21.25 -4.51 4.51
CA ASN A 189 -19.85 -4.92 4.71
C ASN A 189 -18.92 -3.70 4.86
N PHE A 190 -19.19 -2.62 4.12
CA PHE A 190 -18.27 -1.51 3.90
C PHE A 190 -18.97 -0.14 3.97
N PRO A 191 -19.52 0.26 5.13
CA PRO A 191 -20.39 1.43 5.23
C PRO A 191 -19.68 2.77 4.96
N ALA A 192 -18.36 2.82 5.18
CA ALA A 192 -17.53 4.03 5.09
C ALA A 192 -16.76 4.16 3.77
N VAL A 193 -16.92 3.24 2.80
CA VAL A 193 -16.15 3.30 1.55
C VAL A 193 -16.54 4.55 0.79
N SER A 194 -15.53 5.38 0.50
CA SER A 194 -15.67 6.60 -0.30
C SER A 194 -14.93 6.51 -1.63
N THR A 195 -13.90 5.66 -1.71
CA THR A 195 -13.11 5.43 -2.93
C THR A 195 -13.26 3.99 -3.37
N LEU A 196 -13.77 3.80 -4.58
CA LEU A 196 -13.93 2.48 -5.20
C LEU A 196 -13.21 2.45 -6.55
N THR A 197 -12.27 1.51 -6.70
CA THR A 197 -11.57 1.25 -7.97
C THR A 197 -11.82 -0.20 -8.38
N LEU A 198 -12.47 -0.40 -9.52
CA LEU A 198 -12.74 -1.70 -10.10
C LEU A 198 -12.09 -1.77 -11.49
N ILE A 199 -11.14 -2.69 -11.64
CA ILE A 199 -10.42 -2.92 -12.89
C ILE A 199 -10.60 -4.38 -13.27
N ASN A 200 -11.15 -4.65 -14.46
CA ASN A 200 -11.42 -6.00 -14.96
C ASN A 200 -12.33 -6.83 -14.02
N VAL A 201 -13.24 -6.16 -13.29
CA VAL A 201 -14.17 -6.81 -12.34
C VAL A 201 -15.55 -6.17 -12.47
N GLY A 202 -16.58 -7.00 -12.59
CA GLY A 202 -17.98 -6.57 -12.56
C GLY A 202 -18.56 -6.70 -11.16
N LEU A 203 -19.63 -5.98 -10.87
CA LEU A 203 -20.47 -6.23 -9.69
C LEU A 203 -21.67 -7.06 -10.11
N ARG A 204 -22.12 -7.97 -9.23
CA ARG A 204 -23.37 -8.70 -9.46
C ARG A 204 -24.56 -7.75 -9.49
N ASP A 205 -24.51 -6.74 -8.64
CA ASP A 205 -25.60 -5.79 -8.43
C ASP A 205 -25.04 -4.36 -8.38
N TRP A 206 -25.18 -3.65 -9.50
CA TRP A 206 -24.81 -2.24 -9.63
C TRP A 206 -25.80 -1.31 -8.92
N ASP A 207 -26.98 -1.78 -8.53
CA ASP A 207 -27.92 -1.05 -7.70
C ASP A 207 -27.69 -1.28 -6.20
N SER A 208 -26.63 -2.03 -5.85
CA SER A 208 -26.24 -2.21 -4.46
C SER A 208 -26.02 -0.87 -3.78
N GLY A 209 -26.52 -0.74 -2.55
CA GLY A 209 -26.37 0.49 -1.76
C GLY A 209 -24.91 0.88 -1.52
N LEU A 210 -23.92 0.02 -1.84
CA LEU A 210 -22.50 0.32 -1.68
C LEU A 210 -22.07 1.56 -2.46
N LEU A 211 -22.67 1.79 -3.62
CA LEU A 211 -22.24 2.86 -4.52
C LEU A 211 -22.75 4.24 -4.10
N SER A 212 -23.70 4.28 -3.17
CA SER A 212 -24.18 5.55 -2.61
C SER A 212 -23.11 6.20 -1.74
N GLY A 213 -22.90 7.51 -1.87
CA GLY A 213 -21.93 8.25 -1.06
C GLY A 213 -20.45 8.05 -1.45
N LEU A 214 -20.16 7.36 -2.55
CA LEU A 214 -18.82 7.34 -3.13
C LEU A 214 -18.39 8.75 -3.54
N ARG A 215 -17.17 9.12 -3.19
CA ARG A 215 -16.48 10.35 -3.61
C ARG A 215 -15.67 10.13 -4.87
N HIS A 216 -15.11 8.93 -5.01
CA HIS A 216 -14.27 8.55 -6.13
C HIS A 216 -14.68 7.18 -6.64
N LEU A 217 -15.05 7.13 -7.91
CA LEU A 217 -15.36 5.89 -8.62
C LEU A 217 -14.44 5.79 -9.83
N HIS A 218 -13.69 4.70 -9.93
CA HIS A 218 -12.88 4.38 -11.10
C HIS A 218 -13.25 2.99 -11.60
N LEU A 219 -13.80 2.95 -12.81
CA LEU A 219 -14.16 1.72 -13.52
C LEU A 219 -13.30 1.61 -14.77
N SER A 220 -12.65 0.46 -14.95
CA SER A 220 -11.86 0.19 -16.16
C SER A 220 -12.02 -1.25 -16.58
N SER A 221 -12.21 -1.47 -17.88
CA SER A 221 -12.23 -2.80 -18.50
C SER A 221 -13.24 -3.76 -17.85
N ILE A 222 -14.41 -3.26 -17.48
CA ILE A 222 -15.45 -4.03 -16.79
C ILE A 222 -15.90 -5.18 -17.73
N PRO A 223 -15.87 -6.45 -17.28
CA PRO A 223 -16.41 -7.58 -18.05
C PRO A 223 -17.93 -7.43 -18.24
N ASP A 224 -18.50 -8.33 -19.02
CA ASP A 224 -19.94 -8.53 -19.27
C ASP A 224 -20.87 -7.87 -18.22
N ASP A 225 -21.86 -7.12 -18.71
CA ASP A 225 -22.83 -6.33 -17.92
C ASP A 225 -22.26 -5.10 -17.17
N PRO A 226 -21.71 -4.11 -17.90
CA PRO A 226 -21.35 -2.82 -17.31
C PRO A 226 -22.59 -2.10 -16.76
N PRO A 227 -22.42 -1.20 -15.78
CA PRO A 227 -23.54 -0.43 -15.26
C PRO A 227 -24.16 0.42 -16.37
N SER A 228 -25.49 0.47 -16.38
CA SER A 228 -26.21 1.40 -17.24
C SER A 228 -25.86 2.85 -16.90
N LEU A 229 -26.07 3.77 -17.85
CA LEU A 229 -25.87 5.20 -17.60
C LEU A 229 -26.73 5.70 -16.42
N LEU A 230 -27.96 5.20 -16.29
CA LEU A 230 -28.85 5.58 -15.19
C LEU A 230 -28.29 5.12 -13.83
N GLN A 231 -27.77 3.89 -13.76
CA GLN A 231 -27.07 3.40 -12.58
C GLN A 231 -25.88 4.32 -12.26
N LEU A 232 -25.01 4.61 -13.24
CA LEU A 232 -23.86 5.51 -13.03
C LEU A 232 -24.29 6.90 -12.53
N LEU A 233 -25.36 7.47 -13.08
CA LEU A 233 -25.90 8.74 -12.64
C LEU A 233 -26.47 8.67 -11.22
N ASN A 234 -27.13 7.58 -10.84
CA ASN A 234 -27.62 7.37 -9.46
C ASN A 234 -26.46 7.25 -8.46
N MET A 235 -25.35 6.62 -8.85
CA MET A 235 -24.14 6.55 -8.02
C MET A 235 -23.57 7.96 -7.75
N LEU A 236 -23.55 8.82 -8.77
CA LEU A 236 -22.98 10.17 -8.69
C LEU A 236 -23.96 11.19 -8.05
N GLY A 237 -25.25 11.09 -8.35
CA GLY A 237 -26.27 12.05 -7.94
C GLY A 237 -26.51 12.10 -6.44
N GLN A 238 -26.32 10.99 -5.73
CA GLN A 238 -26.42 10.97 -4.27
C GLN A 238 -25.26 11.67 -3.56
N ALA A 239 -24.12 11.88 -4.22
CA ALA A 239 -22.98 12.56 -3.61
C ALA A 239 -23.23 14.07 -3.38
N HIS A 240 -24.21 14.67 -4.04
CA HIS A 240 -24.49 16.11 -3.95
C HIS A 240 -25.55 16.46 -2.89
N ALA A 241 -26.46 15.54 -2.57
CA ALA A 241 -27.54 15.79 -1.61
C ALA A 241 -27.10 15.73 -0.13
N SER A 242 -25.92 15.18 0.17
CA SER A 242 -25.44 15.00 1.56
C SER A 242 -24.53 16.13 2.07
N ASN A 243 -24.31 17.19 1.29
CA ASN A 243 -23.44 18.33 1.66
C ASN A 243 -24.21 19.64 1.95
N THR A 244 -25.54 19.58 2.08
CA THR A 244 -26.42 20.68 2.53
C THR A 244 -27.04 20.34 3.86
#